data_AF-A0AAU9J201-F1
#
_entry.id   AF-A0AAU9J201-F1
#
_cell.length_a   1.000
_cell.length_b   1.000
_cell.length_c   1.000
_cell.angle_alpha   90.00
_cell.angle_beta   90.00
_cell.angle_gamma   90.00
#
_symmetry.space_group_name_H-M   'P 1'
#
loop_
_entity.id
_entity.type
_entity.pdbx_description
1 polymer ?
#
loop_
_entity_poly.entity_id
_entity_poly.type
_entity_poly.pdbx_seq_one_letter_code
_entity_poly.pdbx_strand_id
1 'polypeptide(L)'
;MLFLKLHECFLSAAQDEAIKNIESWNVFIALAMKNNLFSTEDISRIERFRPSLPVNFECAIATIAQIVDNPEFHKIIEYSLKLHSKLIQARDAIELWNPGSLNEAELAQLLYKIYKSYISIQKSEELLQDVASRLSTYSEDVQRSVYDKIYDKSETILTAHIFQEEESANIEKLWHKERVRSVQYRNRPIKVLQEYPDGTIRQQGFCAKRDIPVEVLVVPRLLLDCEVLTKLFNKISAHKQLFLSKYFHNYLGFDDISSDTSNLYFFETLKGITVRKILNGRTIEQLPTLIKYWAKELLNAFTDLLHKCTHSVLYPITCANIFIQDNGLKLYLKGVEFGDFRNEDTHHETEAKLLEMYGQIMLELLTGNPKFRDFHKLSNFNIDLRCIVEECTRSYERFQDSLANFLNQSAFEENHHRNTLEELENQLENIKKAKEDCANRRKRPKVKKLEPPSYIRESLTFARLHTHPFFNVYSELDSFEFDKVIDEFDLLSRDTNIITV
;
A
#
# COMPACT_ATOMS: atom_id res chain seq x y z
N MET A 1 -0.92 -17.33 -13.72
CA MET A 1 0.46 -17.71 -14.10
C MET A 1 0.88 -19.07 -13.53
N LEU A 2 0.62 -19.35 -12.25
CA LEU A 2 1.01 -20.61 -11.59
C LEU A 2 0.43 -21.88 -12.26
N PHE A 3 -0.87 -21.90 -12.61
CA PHE A 3 -1.48 -23.04 -13.32
C PHE A 3 -0.84 -23.31 -14.70
N LEU A 4 -0.56 -22.25 -15.47
CA LEU A 4 0.11 -22.36 -16.77
C LEU A 4 1.55 -22.89 -16.62
N LYS A 5 2.32 -22.36 -15.66
CA LYS A 5 3.68 -22.86 -15.37
C LYS A 5 3.65 -24.31 -14.89
N LEU A 6 2.67 -24.69 -14.07
CA LEU A 6 2.51 -26.07 -13.61
C LEU A 6 2.18 -27.00 -14.78
N HIS A 7 1.33 -26.55 -15.70
CA HIS A 7 1.00 -27.27 -16.93
C HIS A 7 2.22 -27.39 -17.85
N GLU A 8 3.00 -26.34 -18.03
CA GLU A 8 4.26 -26.38 -18.78
C GLU A 8 5.29 -27.33 -18.15
N CYS A 9 5.42 -27.33 -16.82
CA CYS A 9 6.27 -28.29 -16.10
C CYS A 9 5.79 -29.72 -16.33
N PHE A 10 4.47 -29.93 -16.29
CA PHE A 10 3.86 -31.24 -16.50
C PHE A 10 4.08 -31.73 -17.94
N LEU A 11 3.79 -30.90 -18.94
CA LEU A 11 3.99 -31.22 -20.36
C LEU A 11 5.47 -31.49 -20.68
N SER A 12 6.39 -30.78 -20.03
CA SER A 12 7.83 -30.99 -20.21
C SER A 12 8.32 -32.33 -19.65
N ALA A 13 7.56 -32.93 -18.73
CA ALA A 13 7.89 -34.20 -18.08
C ALA A 13 7.04 -35.38 -18.58
N ALA A 14 5.89 -35.10 -19.21
CA ALA A 14 4.93 -36.10 -19.67
C ALA A 14 5.30 -36.72 -21.02
N GLN A 15 4.86 -37.95 -21.24
CA GLN A 15 4.89 -38.66 -22.52
C GLN A 15 3.46 -39.10 -22.86
N ASP A 16 2.97 -38.76 -24.06
CA ASP A 16 1.57 -38.97 -24.46
C ASP A 16 0.57 -38.38 -23.45
N GLU A 17 0.77 -37.11 -23.05
CA GLU A 17 -0.08 -36.37 -22.11
C GLU A 17 -0.16 -36.96 -20.68
N ALA A 18 0.67 -37.95 -20.35
CA ALA A 18 0.73 -38.56 -19.02
C ALA A 18 2.16 -38.74 -18.51
N ILE A 19 2.36 -38.61 -17.20
CA ILE A 19 3.60 -39.02 -16.53
C ILE A 19 3.51 -40.52 -16.28
N LYS A 20 4.31 -41.31 -17.00
CA LYS A 20 4.21 -42.78 -17.00
C LYS A 20 5.07 -43.47 -15.95
N ASN A 21 6.16 -42.85 -15.52
CA ASN A 21 7.15 -43.46 -14.63
C ASN A 21 7.68 -42.48 -13.57
N ILE A 22 8.39 -43.03 -12.59
CA ILE A 22 8.88 -42.29 -11.43
C ILE A 22 9.91 -41.24 -11.84
N GLU A 23 10.73 -41.53 -12.86
CA GLU A 23 11.74 -40.62 -13.37
C GLU A 23 11.09 -39.35 -13.94
N SER A 24 10.06 -39.50 -14.78
CA SER A 24 9.24 -38.39 -15.28
C SER A 24 8.54 -37.62 -14.15
N TRP A 25 8.07 -38.30 -13.11
CA TRP A 25 7.49 -37.61 -11.93
C TRP A 25 8.55 -36.76 -11.21
N ASN A 26 9.75 -37.30 -11.00
CA ASN A 26 10.84 -36.58 -10.35
C ASN A 26 11.30 -35.38 -11.21
N VAL A 27 11.30 -35.51 -12.53
CA VAL A 27 11.55 -34.38 -13.46
C VAL A 27 10.47 -33.33 -13.32
N PHE A 28 9.19 -33.71 -13.28
CA PHE A 28 8.08 -32.78 -13.05
C PHE A 28 8.23 -32.03 -11.72
N ILE A 29 8.53 -32.73 -10.63
CA ILE A 29 8.76 -32.12 -9.32
C ILE A 29 9.98 -31.20 -9.37
N ALA A 30 11.11 -31.64 -9.93
CA ALA A 30 12.30 -30.82 -10.06
C ALA A 30 12.07 -29.55 -10.89
N LEU A 31 11.26 -29.63 -11.96
CA LEU A 31 10.83 -28.46 -12.73
C LEU A 31 9.91 -27.55 -11.91
N ALA A 32 8.99 -28.11 -11.14
CA ALA A 32 8.14 -27.35 -10.22
C ALA A 32 8.96 -26.68 -9.11
N MET A 33 9.99 -27.35 -8.56
CA MET A 33 10.95 -26.79 -7.61
C MET A 33 11.76 -25.66 -8.25
N LYS A 34 12.31 -25.90 -9.45
CA LYS A 34 13.10 -24.91 -10.19
C LYS A 34 12.28 -23.64 -10.49
N ASN A 35 10.98 -23.81 -10.72
CA ASN A 35 10.03 -22.73 -10.93
C ASN A 35 9.37 -22.24 -9.63
N ASN A 36 9.85 -22.67 -8.45
CA ASN A 36 9.36 -22.33 -7.11
C ASN A 36 7.83 -22.41 -6.97
N LEU A 37 7.20 -23.39 -7.62
CA LEU A 37 5.73 -23.52 -7.61
C LEU A 37 5.21 -24.01 -6.25
N PHE A 38 6.09 -24.55 -5.41
CA PHE A 38 5.79 -25.15 -4.11
C PHE A 38 6.90 -24.83 -3.11
N SER A 39 6.55 -24.68 -1.83
CA SER A 39 7.55 -24.57 -0.76
C SER A 39 8.33 -25.88 -0.61
N THR A 40 9.50 -25.84 0.01
CA THR A 40 10.28 -27.05 0.30
C THR A 40 9.50 -28.04 1.16
N GLU A 41 8.64 -27.53 2.05
CA GLU A 41 7.75 -28.36 2.86
C GLU A 41 6.66 -29.00 1.98
N ASP A 42 6.01 -28.24 1.10
CA ASP A 42 5.01 -28.75 0.16
C ASP A 42 5.60 -29.83 -0.76
N ILE A 43 6.81 -29.63 -1.27
CA ILE A 43 7.50 -30.61 -2.12
C ILE A 43 7.74 -31.90 -1.35
N SER A 44 8.20 -31.81 -0.11
CA SER A 44 8.40 -32.98 0.74
C SER A 44 7.10 -33.74 1.00
N ARG A 45 5.97 -33.02 1.11
CA ARG A 45 4.63 -33.62 1.24
C ARG A 45 4.16 -34.22 -0.08
N ILE A 46 4.40 -33.57 -1.21
CA ILE A 46 4.04 -34.05 -2.56
C ILE A 46 4.80 -35.33 -2.90
N GLU A 47 6.08 -35.42 -2.54
CA GLU A 47 6.87 -36.64 -2.70
C GLU A 47 6.36 -37.78 -1.81
N ARG A 48 5.91 -37.49 -0.58
CA ARG A 48 5.30 -38.48 0.32
C ARG A 48 3.96 -39.00 -0.18
N PHE A 49 3.14 -38.13 -0.77
CA PHE A 49 1.79 -38.45 -1.26
C PHE A 49 1.75 -38.54 -2.79
N ARG A 50 2.77 -39.17 -3.38
CA ARG A 50 2.86 -39.35 -4.83
C ARG A 50 1.67 -40.17 -5.36
N PRO A 51 1.04 -39.76 -6.49
CA PRO A 51 -0.02 -40.53 -7.11
C PRO A 51 0.48 -41.86 -7.71
N SER A 52 -0.45 -42.77 -7.96
CA SER A 52 -0.18 -43.98 -8.75
C SER A 52 0.01 -43.59 -10.22
N LEU A 53 1.00 -44.19 -10.89
CA LEU A 53 1.33 -43.89 -12.28
C LEU A 53 0.73 -44.95 -13.22
N PRO A 54 0.33 -44.59 -14.46
CA PRO A 54 0.47 -43.28 -15.10
C PRO A 54 -0.52 -42.24 -14.56
N VAL A 55 -0.10 -40.97 -14.49
CA VAL A 55 -0.94 -39.87 -14.02
C VAL A 55 -1.08 -38.81 -15.11
N ASN A 56 -2.32 -38.38 -15.39
CA ASN A 56 -2.62 -37.24 -16.24
C ASN A 56 -2.53 -35.93 -15.44
N PHE A 57 -2.61 -34.80 -16.14
CA PHE A 57 -2.44 -33.49 -15.49
C PHE A 57 -3.51 -33.24 -14.43
N GLU A 58 -4.75 -33.68 -14.67
CA GLU A 58 -5.87 -33.51 -13.76
C GLU A 58 -5.65 -34.27 -12.44
N CYS A 59 -5.21 -35.53 -12.50
CA CYS A 59 -4.88 -36.29 -11.29
C CYS A 59 -3.65 -35.70 -10.59
N ALA A 60 -2.62 -35.28 -11.32
CA ALA A 60 -1.45 -34.65 -10.71
C ALA A 60 -1.85 -33.38 -9.95
N ILE A 61 -2.66 -32.52 -10.56
CA ILE A 61 -3.18 -31.30 -9.94
C ILE A 61 -4.09 -31.60 -8.75
N ALA A 62 -5.00 -32.57 -8.85
CA ALA A 62 -5.90 -32.94 -7.77
C ALA A 62 -5.12 -33.47 -6.55
N THR A 63 -4.08 -34.27 -6.78
CA THR A 63 -3.19 -34.75 -5.73
C THR A 63 -2.43 -33.59 -5.10
N ILE A 64 -1.85 -32.69 -5.88
CA ILE A 64 -1.14 -31.52 -5.35
C ILE A 64 -2.10 -30.61 -4.55
N ALA A 65 -3.33 -30.37 -5.04
CA ALA A 65 -4.31 -29.59 -4.29
C ALA A 65 -4.55 -30.20 -2.90
N GLN A 66 -4.80 -31.51 -2.81
CA GLN A 66 -5.02 -32.18 -1.53
C GLN A 66 -3.86 -32.08 -0.53
N ILE A 67 -2.66 -31.75 -1.01
CA ILE A 67 -1.42 -31.76 -0.23
C ILE A 67 -0.97 -30.34 0.15
N VAL A 68 -1.19 -29.38 -0.75
CA VAL A 68 -0.73 -28.00 -0.62
C VAL A 68 -1.79 -27.19 0.11
N ASP A 69 -1.45 -26.66 1.30
CA ASP A 69 -2.30 -25.84 2.15
C ASP A 69 -2.47 -24.39 1.60
N ASN A 70 -2.61 -24.23 0.29
CA ASN A 70 -2.89 -22.95 -0.35
C ASN A 70 -4.37 -22.91 -0.80
N PRO A 71 -5.22 -22.07 -0.19
CA PRO A 71 -6.66 -22.02 -0.48
C PRO A 71 -7.00 -21.35 -1.81
N GLU A 72 -6.15 -20.49 -2.36
CA GLU A 72 -6.33 -19.97 -3.72
C GLU A 72 -5.98 -21.03 -4.76
N PHE A 73 -4.91 -21.78 -4.52
CA PHE A 73 -4.55 -22.93 -5.34
C PHE A 73 -5.68 -23.98 -5.34
N HIS A 74 -6.23 -24.29 -4.16
CA HIS A 74 -7.42 -25.13 -4.03
C HIS A 74 -8.62 -24.57 -4.80
N LYS A 75 -8.93 -23.27 -4.69
CA LYS A 75 -10.05 -22.66 -5.43
C LYS A 75 -9.83 -22.76 -6.94
N ILE A 76 -8.66 -22.36 -7.45
CA ILE A 76 -8.33 -22.41 -8.89
C ILE A 76 -8.46 -23.85 -9.39
N ILE A 77 -7.96 -24.83 -8.64
CA ILE A 77 -8.01 -26.24 -9.01
C ILE A 77 -9.42 -26.80 -8.91
N GLU A 78 -10.15 -26.49 -7.84
CA GLU A 78 -11.54 -26.88 -7.68
C GLU A 78 -12.41 -26.30 -8.80
N TYR A 79 -12.21 -25.04 -9.17
CA TYR A 79 -12.89 -24.42 -10.31
C TYR A 79 -12.48 -25.07 -11.63
N SER A 80 -11.20 -25.33 -11.85
CA SER A 80 -10.69 -25.98 -13.08
C SER A 80 -11.23 -27.40 -13.22
N LEU A 81 -11.23 -28.19 -12.13
CA LEU A 81 -11.79 -29.54 -12.09
C LEU A 81 -13.31 -29.54 -12.27
N LYS A 82 -14.04 -28.58 -11.66
CA LYS A 82 -15.48 -28.40 -11.89
C LYS A 82 -15.79 -28.03 -13.33
N LEU A 83 -15.00 -27.16 -13.94
CA LEU A 83 -15.13 -26.75 -15.34
C LEU A 83 -14.89 -27.95 -16.25
N HIS A 84 -13.80 -28.68 -16.03
CA HIS A 84 -13.43 -29.85 -16.81
C HIS A 84 -14.48 -30.97 -16.68
N SER A 85 -14.96 -31.26 -15.47
CA SER A 85 -16.03 -32.24 -15.25
C SER A 85 -17.33 -31.84 -15.95
N LYS A 86 -17.69 -30.55 -15.94
CA LYS A 86 -18.85 -30.04 -16.70
C LYS A 86 -18.65 -30.15 -18.22
N LEU A 87 -17.44 -29.90 -18.71
CA LEU A 87 -17.09 -30.05 -20.13
C LEU A 87 -17.17 -31.51 -20.57
N ILE A 88 -16.65 -32.45 -19.78
CA ILE A 88 -16.80 -33.90 -20.03
C ILE A 88 -18.27 -34.29 -20.03
N GLN A 89 -19.05 -33.90 -19.01
CA GLN A 89 -20.48 -34.21 -18.95
C GLN A 89 -21.24 -33.63 -20.15
N ALA A 90 -20.88 -32.43 -20.61
CA ALA A 90 -21.47 -31.82 -21.79
C ALA A 90 -21.09 -32.59 -23.07
N ARG A 91 -19.81 -32.95 -23.24
CA ARG A 91 -19.33 -33.77 -24.36
C ARG A 91 -20.04 -35.12 -24.39
N ASP A 92 -20.03 -35.85 -23.28
CA ASP A 92 -20.62 -37.19 -23.18
C ASP A 92 -22.14 -37.12 -23.46
N ALA A 93 -22.83 -36.09 -22.95
CA ALA A 93 -24.24 -35.86 -23.26
C ALA A 93 -24.48 -35.58 -24.76
N ILE A 94 -23.59 -34.83 -25.42
CA ILE A 94 -23.66 -34.56 -26.86
C ILE A 94 -23.39 -35.84 -27.66
N GLU A 95 -22.40 -36.64 -27.27
CA GLU A 95 -22.05 -37.91 -27.93
C GLU A 95 -23.15 -38.98 -27.78
N LEU A 96 -23.84 -39.01 -26.64
CA LEU A 96 -24.99 -39.89 -26.38
C LEU A 96 -26.24 -39.48 -27.17
N TRP A 97 -26.29 -38.26 -27.69
CA TRP A 97 -27.46 -37.74 -28.39
C TRP A 97 -27.25 -37.82 -29.90
N ASN A 98 -28.10 -38.59 -30.58
CA ASN A 98 -28.17 -38.57 -32.02
C ASN A 98 -29.06 -37.39 -32.45
N PRO A 99 -28.52 -36.30 -33.02
CA PRO A 99 -29.31 -35.10 -33.33
C PRO A 99 -30.42 -35.39 -34.33
N GLY A 100 -30.27 -36.43 -35.16
CA GLY A 100 -31.27 -36.87 -36.13
C GLY A 100 -32.47 -37.62 -35.55
N SER A 101 -32.44 -38.00 -34.26
CA SER A 101 -33.54 -38.71 -33.59
C SER A 101 -34.29 -37.88 -32.56
N LEU A 102 -33.88 -36.62 -32.32
CA LEU A 102 -34.49 -35.75 -31.32
C LEU A 102 -35.67 -34.98 -31.90
N ASN A 103 -36.74 -34.82 -31.12
CA ASN A 103 -37.84 -33.91 -31.48
C ASN A 103 -37.47 -32.44 -31.17
N GLU A 104 -38.25 -31.47 -31.67
CA GLU A 104 -37.98 -30.04 -31.49
C GLU A 104 -37.86 -29.61 -30.02
N ALA A 105 -38.64 -30.21 -29.12
CA ALA A 105 -38.61 -29.89 -27.70
C ALA A 105 -37.31 -30.40 -27.03
N GLU A 106 -36.84 -31.59 -27.41
CA GLU A 106 -35.58 -32.17 -26.95
C GLU A 106 -34.38 -31.39 -27.49
N LEU A 107 -34.44 -30.95 -28.75
CA LEU A 107 -33.46 -30.05 -29.37
C LEU A 107 -33.37 -28.72 -28.62
N ALA A 108 -34.50 -28.11 -28.26
CA ALA A 108 -34.53 -26.88 -27.48
C ALA A 108 -33.93 -27.06 -26.07
N GLN A 109 -34.20 -28.20 -25.40
CA GLN A 109 -33.59 -28.52 -24.11
C GLN A 109 -32.08 -28.76 -24.20
N LEU A 110 -31.61 -29.39 -25.28
CA LEU A 110 -30.20 -29.56 -25.60
C LEU A 110 -29.52 -28.20 -25.78
N LEU A 111 -30.09 -27.33 -26.62
CA LEU A 111 -29.61 -25.96 -26.84
C LEU A 111 -29.51 -25.18 -25.53
N TYR A 112 -30.53 -25.26 -24.68
CA TYR A 112 -30.52 -24.60 -23.37
C TYR A 112 -29.42 -25.13 -22.45
N LYS A 113 -29.20 -26.45 -22.40
CA LYS A 113 -28.13 -27.06 -21.59
C LYS A 113 -26.74 -26.67 -22.11
N ILE A 114 -26.51 -26.67 -23.42
CA ILE A 114 -25.26 -26.19 -24.02
C ILE A 114 -25.04 -24.72 -23.67
N TYR A 115 -26.05 -23.88 -23.87
CA TYR A 115 -25.96 -22.45 -23.60
C TYR A 115 -25.67 -22.15 -22.12
N LYS A 116 -26.32 -22.88 -21.20
CA LYS A 116 -26.05 -22.75 -19.76
C LYS A 116 -24.63 -23.17 -19.40
N SER A 117 -24.11 -24.24 -20.01
CA SER A 117 -22.72 -24.66 -19.83
C SER A 117 -21.74 -23.62 -20.39
N TYR A 118 -22.03 -23.06 -21.57
CA TYR A 118 -21.24 -21.99 -22.19
C TYR A 118 -21.16 -20.74 -21.29
N ILE A 119 -22.29 -20.26 -20.76
CA ILE A 119 -22.28 -19.12 -19.81
C ILE A 119 -21.45 -19.45 -18.56
N SER A 120 -21.56 -20.67 -18.02
CA SER A 120 -20.77 -21.09 -16.86
C SER A 120 -19.28 -21.11 -17.16
N ILE A 121 -18.89 -21.42 -18.40
CA ILE A 121 -17.49 -21.40 -18.86
C ILE A 121 -17.00 -19.97 -18.97
N GLN A 122 -17.74 -19.09 -19.65
CA GLN A 122 -17.38 -17.67 -19.79
C GLN A 122 -17.16 -17.01 -18.42
N LYS A 123 -18.06 -17.22 -17.46
CA LYS A 123 -17.90 -16.69 -16.08
C LYS A 123 -16.64 -17.21 -15.38
N SER A 124 -16.30 -18.48 -15.60
CA SER A 124 -15.11 -19.07 -14.99
C SER A 124 -13.84 -18.57 -15.65
N GLU A 125 -13.87 -18.35 -16.97
CA GLU A 125 -12.79 -17.73 -17.73
C GLU A 125 -12.56 -16.28 -17.33
N GLU A 126 -13.62 -15.48 -17.16
CA GLU A 126 -13.55 -14.11 -16.64
C GLU A 126 -12.89 -14.07 -15.25
N LEU A 127 -13.30 -14.97 -14.33
CA LEU A 127 -12.69 -15.08 -13.01
C LEU A 127 -11.22 -15.51 -13.07
N LEU A 128 -10.88 -16.43 -13.97
CA LEU A 128 -9.49 -16.87 -14.18
C LEU A 128 -8.64 -15.75 -14.79
N GLN A 129 -9.19 -14.96 -15.71
CA GLN A 129 -8.53 -13.80 -16.30
C GLN A 129 -8.32 -12.69 -15.25
N ASP A 130 -9.29 -12.45 -14.38
CA ASP A 130 -9.19 -11.49 -13.26
C ASP A 130 -8.17 -11.94 -12.21
N VAL A 131 -8.14 -13.22 -11.84
CA VAL A 131 -7.09 -13.75 -10.96
C VAL A 131 -5.72 -13.72 -11.65
N ALA A 132 -5.65 -14.03 -12.94
CA ALA A 132 -4.41 -13.99 -13.70
C ALA A 132 -3.87 -12.56 -13.88
N SER A 133 -4.74 -11.58 -14.10
CA SER A 133 -4.35 -10.16 -14.20
C SER A 133 -3.83 -9.66 -12.85
N ARG A 134 -4.52 -9.99 -11.74
CA ARG A 134 -4.08 -9.70 -10.37
C ARG A 134 -2.76 -10.37 -10.00
N LEU A 135 -2.50 -11.58 -10.51
CA LEU A 135 -1.20 -12.26 -10.32
C LEU A 135 -0.11 -11.72 -11.25
N SER A 136 -0.47 -11.14 -12.40
CA SER A 136 0.49 -10.54 -13.34
C SER A 136 0.97 -9.15 -12.93
N THR A 137 0.23 -8.46 -12.05
CA THR A 137 0.61 -7.14 -11.54
C THR A 137 1.67 -7.20 -10.44
N TYR A 138 1.87 -8.36 -9.79
CA TYR A 138 2.99 -8.60 -8.89
C TYR A 138 4.16 -9.17 -9.68
N SER A 139 5.25 -8.40 -9.80
CA SER A 139 6.51 -9.03 -10.22
C SER A 139 6.96 -9.98 -9.10
N GLU A 140 7.43 -11.16 -9.46
CA GLU A 140 7.92 -12.17 -8.50
C GLU A 140 9.03 -11.59 -7.60
N ASP A 141 9.85 -10.70 -8.19
CA ASP A 141 10.85 -9.90 -7.49
C ASP A 141 10.25 -9.03 -6.39
N VAL A 142 9.09 -8.41 -6.64
CA VAL A 142 8.44 -7.52 -5.69
C VAL A 142 7.82 -8.29 -4.53
N GLN A 143 7.13 -9.40 -4.81
CA GLN A 143 6.55 -10.23 -3.76
C GLN A 143 7.63 -10.77 -2.82
N ARG A 144 8.71 -11.31 -3.39
CA ARG A 144 9.84 -11.84 -2.62
C ARG A 144 10.65 -10.79 -1.89
N SER A 145 10.83 -9.62 -2.51
CA SER A 145 11.67 -8.59 -1.92
C SER A 145 10.93 -7.81 -0.84
N VAL A 146 9.64 -7.53 -1.00
CA VAL A 146 8.88 -6.68 -0.06
C VAL A 146 8.15 -7.55 0.96
N TYR A 147 7.22 -8.40 0.51
CA TYR A 147 6.26 -9.05 1.40
C TYR A 147 6.86 -10.21 2.18
N ASP A 148 7.69 -11.05 1.57
CA ASP A 148 8.32 -12.19 2.26
C ASP A 148 9.29 -11.75 3.39
N LYS A 149 9.76 -10.49 3.34
CA LYS A 149 10.71 -9.92 4.31
C LYS A 149 10.03 -9.12 5.42
N ILE A 150 8.73 -8.82 5.28
CA ILE A 150 7.97 -8.10 6.29
C ILE A 150 7.50 -9.13 7.33
N TYR A 151 8.03 -9.02 8.55
CA TYR A 151 7.53 -9.82 9.67
C TYR A 151 6.25 -9.20 10.21
N ASP A 152 5.20 -10.02 10.30
CA ASP A 152 3.93 -9.66 10.93
C ASP A 152 4.10 -9.72 12.46
N LYS A 153 4.80 -8.73 13.01
CA LYS A 153 4.66 -8.38 14.42
C LYS A 153 3.49 -7.42 14.47
N SER A 154 2.37 -7.93 14.93
CA SER A 154 1.14 -7.19 15.22
C SER A 154 1.38 -6.13 16.29
N GLU A 155 2.09 -5.05 15.95
CA GLU A 155 1.98 -3.81 16.68
C GLU A 155 0.63 -3.20 16.30
N THR A 156 -0.20 -2.94 17.30
CA THR A 156 -1.48 -2.24 17.13
C THR A 156 -1.22 -0.92 16.41
N ILE A 157 -1.79 -0.76 15.22
CA ILE A 157 -1.70 0.46 14.44
C ILE A 157 -2.38 1.58 15.24
N LEU A 158 -1.59 2.47 15.83
CA LEU A 158 -2.09 3.65 16.53
C LEU A 158 -2.53 4.69 15.50
N THR A 159 -3.83 5.03 15.46
CA THR A 159 -4.31 6.11 14.60
C THR A 159 -3.84 7.46 15.16
N ALA A 160 -3.80 8.50 14.32
CA ALA A 160 -3.45 9.84 14.80
C ALA A 160 -4.43 10.41 15.83
N HIS A 161 -5.69 9.96 15.81
CA HIS A 161 -6.68 10.36 16.80
C HIS A 161 -6.31 9.79 18.16
N ILE A 162 -6.05 8.48 18.24
CA ILE A 162 -5.60 7.82 19.47
C ILE A 162 -4.29 8.45 19.98
N PHE A 163 -3.31 8.68 19.10
CA PHE A 163 -2.05 9.32 19.50
C PHE A 163 -2.28 10.72 20.09
N GLN A 164 -3.12 11.54 19.46
CA GLN A 164 -3.40 12.89 19.97
C GLN A 164 -4.19 12.85 21.28
N GLU A 165 -5.09 11.89 21.48
CA GLU A 165 -5.78 11.70 22.75
C GLU A 165 -4.79 11.36 23.87
N GLU A 166 -3.83 10.47 23.62
CA GLU A 166 -2.84 10.03 24.61
C GLU A 166 -1.74 11.07 24.87
N GLU A 167 -1.19 11.70 23.84
CA GLU A 167 -0.01 12.58 23.94
C GLU A 167 -0.32 14.07 24.03
N SER A 168 -1.58 14.51 23.85
CA SER A 168 -1.95 15.94 23.88
C SER A 168 -1.44 16.68 25.13
N ALA A 169 -1.57 16.07 26.31
CA ALA A 169 -1.11 16.66 27.57
C ALA A 169 0.42 16.83 27.61
N ASN A 170 1.16 15.87 27.05
CA ASN A 170 2.61 15.93 26.97
C ASN A 170 3.07 16.99 25.95
N ILE A 171 2.41 17.03 24.78
CA ILE A 171 2.62 18.06 23.75
C ILE A 171 2.41 19.46 24.35
N GLU A 172 1.30 19.71 25.05
CA GLU A 172 1.03 21.02 25.67
C GLU A 172 2.09 21.40 26.72
N LYS A 173 2.51 20.43 27.54
CA LYS A 173 3.54 20.65 28.56
C LYS A 173 4.87 21.06 27.94
N LEU A 174 5.30 20.36 26.88
CA LEU A 174 6.56 20.65 26.19
C LEU A 174 6.47 21.94 25.36
N TRP A 175 5.36 22.15 24.66
CA TRP A 175 5.08 23.39 23.95
C TRP A 175 5.11 24.59 24.90
N HIS A 176 4.50 24.51 26.08
CA HIS A 176 4.55 25.59 27.07
C HIS A 176 5.95 25.89 27.62
N LYS A 177 6.85 24.89 27.64
CA LYS A 177 8.25 25.07 28.03
C LYS A 177 9.03 25.82 26.95
N GLU A 178 8.75 25.54 25.69
CA GLU A 178 9.47 26.10 24.54
C GLU A 178 8.79 27.29 23.89
N ARG A 179 7.58 27.67 24.34
CA ARG A 179 6.83 28.73 23.68
C ARG A 179 7.53 30.07 23.71
N VAL A 180 7.39 30.79 22.62
CA VAL A 180 7.81 32.18 22.46
C VAL A 180 6.58 33.04 22.67
N ARG A 181 6.67 33.99 23.62
CA ARG A 181 5.57 34.91 23.93
C ARG A 181 5.73 36.29 23.30
N SER A 182 6.97 36.66 23.02
CA SER A 182 7.31 37.95 22.43
C SER A 182 8.61 37.82 21.65
N VAL A 183 8.71 38.66 20.62
CA VAL A 183 9.83 38.72 19.69
C VAL A 183 10.39 40.12 19.68
N GLN A 184 11.71 40.22 19.67
CA GLN A 184 12.44 41.45 19.51
C GLN A 184 13.18 41.46 18.16
N TYR A 185 13.33 42.64 17.58
CA TYR A 185 14.19 42.87 16.44
C TYR A 185 15.45 43.56 16.97
N ARG A 186 16.62 42.99 16.66
CA ARG A 186 17.90 43.66 16.94
C ARG A 186 17.91 44.99 16.19
N ASN A 187 18.71 45.99 16.62
CA ASN A 187 18.85 47.32 15.98
C ASN A 187 19.44 47.25 14.55
N ARG A 188 18.80 46.50 13.67
CA ARG A 188 19.13 46.17 12.30
C ARG A 188 17.83 46.15 11.51
N PRO A 189 17.88 46.38 10.19
CA PRO A 189 16.70 46.23 9.34
C PRO A 189 16.07 44.85 9.51
N ILE A 190 14.74 44.80 9.60
CA ILE A 190 13.99 43.55 9.69
C ILE A 190 14.21 42.77 8.39
N LYS A 191 14.65 41.52 8.50
CA LYS A 191 14.83 40.65 7.35
C LYS A 191 13.48 40.04 6.96
N VAL A 192 12.83 40.62 5.96
CA VAL A 192 11.64 40.07 5.33
C VAL A 192 12.06 38.85 4.50
N LEU A 193 11.41 37.72 4.73
CA LEU A 193 11.67 36.45 4.06
C LEU A 193 10.72 36.22 2.88
N GLN A 194 9.45 36.63 3.03
CA GLN A 194 8.43 36.54 1.98
C GLN A 194 7.27 37.48 2.30
N GLU A 195 6.73 38.11 1.27
CA GLU A 195 5.47 38.87 1.33
C GLU A 195 4.42 38.11 0.54
N TYR A 196 3.21 38.05 1.08
CA TYR A 196 2.08 37.36 0.47
C TYR A 196 1.05 38.36 -0.03
N PRO A 197 0.26 38.03 -1.09
CA PRO A 197 -0.72 38.95 -1.67
C PRO A 197 -1.85 39.37 -0.73
N ASP A 198 -2.11 38.59 0.31
CA ASP A 198 -3.10 38.82 1.36
C ASP A 198 -2.63 39.83 2.42
N GLY A 199 -1.41 40.36 2.28
CA GLY A 199 -0.79 41.27 3.25
C GLY A 199 -0.11 40.56 4.43
N THR A 200 -0.09 39.22 4.43
CA THR A 200 0.71 38.46 5.38
C THR A 200 2.20 38.63 5.07
N ILE A 201 3.02 38.83 6.08
CA ILE A 201 4.47 39.00 5.94
C ILE A 201 5.17 37.94 6.75
N ARG A 202 6.06 37.17 6.12
CA ARG A 202 6.99 36.28 6.80
C ARG A 202 8.33 36.97 6.96
N GLN A 203 8.79 37.11 8.20
CA GLN A 203 10.04 37.79 8.54
C GLN A 203 10.82 37.06 9.63
N GLN A 204 12.09 37.43 9.81
CA GLN A 204 12.94 36.88 10.85
C GLN A 204 12.96 37.79 12.09
N GLY A 205 12.71 37.21 13.26
CA GLY A 205 12.83 37.88 14.56
C GLY A 205 13.68 37.06 15.54
N PHE A 206 13.81 37.54 16.78
CA PHE A 206 14.49 36.85 17.87
C PHE A 206 13.61 36.74 19.10
N CYS A 207 13.55 35.55 19.74
CA CYS A 207 12.83 35.37 20.99
C CYS A 207 13.38 36.32 22.07
N ALA A 208 12.54 37.17 22.66
CA ALA A 208 13.01 38.18 23.61
C ALA A 208 13.71 37.58 24.86
N LYS A 209 13.31 36.37 25.27
CA LYS A 209 13.86 35.69 26.46
C LYS A 209 15.15 34.91 26.19
N ARG A 210 15.23 34.23 25.04
CA ARG A 210 16.32 33.27 24.72
C ARG A 210 17.28 33.78 23.65
N ASP A 211 16.95 34.88 23.00
CA ASP A 211 17.67 35.47 21.86
C ASP A 211 17.95 34.48 20.72
N ILE A 212 17.10 33.46 20.57
CA ILE A 212 17.14 32.49 19.46
C ILE A 212 16.35 33.02 18.26
N PRO A 213 16.79 32.77 17.02
CA PRO A 213 16.08 33.19 15.82
C PRO A 213 14.74 32.46 15.68
N VAL A 214 13.71 33.20 15.32
CA VAL A 214 12.35 32.68 15.07
C VAL A 214 11.79 33.22 13.76
N GLU A 215 11.03 32.39 13.07
CA GLU A 215 10.25 32.79 11.90
C GLU A 215 8.94 33.42 12.41
N VAL A 216 8.70 34.67 12.04
CA VAL A 216 7.53 35.45 12.46
C VAL A 216 6.61 35.62 11.26
N LEU A 217 5.39 35.13 11.38
CA LEU A 217 4.31 35.39 10.45
C LEU A 217 3.45 36.53 10.99
N VAL A 218 3.52 37.67 10.33
CA VAL A 218 2.75 38.87 10.64
C VAL A 218 1.46 38.82 9.82
N VAL A 219 0.33 38.68 10.50
CA VAL A 219 -0.99 38.52 9.87
C VAL A 219 -1.84 39.74 10.22
N PRO A 220 -2.40 40.47 9.24
CA PRO A 220 -3.27 41.61 9.53
C PRO A 220 -4.49 41.21 10.37
N ARG A 221 -4.84 42.00 11.39
CA ARG A 221 -6.04 41.73 12.21
C ARG A 221 -7.34 41.84 11.43
N LEU A 222 -7.36 42.70 10.42
CA LEU A 222 -8.50 42.93 9.54
C LEU A 222 -8.44 42.06 8.27
N LEU A 223 -7.77 40.91 8.30
CA LEU A 223 -7.77 39.97 7.19
C LEU A 223 -9.18 39.37 7.05
N LEU A 224 -9.89 39.77 5.98
CA LEU A 224 -11.29 39.35 5.72
C LEU A 224 -11.40 38.01 4.99
N ASP A 225 -10.29 37.47 4.49
CA ASP A 225 -10.28 36.20 3.78
C ASP A 225 -10.33 35.02 4.76
N CYS A 226 -11.55 34.50 4.96
CA CYS A 226 -11.81 33.37 5.83
C CYS A 226 -11.09 32.08 5.38
N GLU A 227 -10.83 31.91 4.09
CA GLU A 227 -10.16 30.71 3.57
C GLU A 227 -8.68 30.74 3.96
N VAL A 228 -8.04 31.89 3.80
CA VAL A 228 -6.64 32.11 4.22
C VAL A 228 -6.48 31.91 5.73
N LEU A 229 -7.41 32.46 6.53
CA LEU A 229 -7.40 32.26 7.98
C LEU A 229 -7.59 30.79 8.37
N THR A 230 -8.53 30.09 7.72
CA THR A 230 -8.74 28.65 7.95
C THR A 230 -7.47 27.86 7.64
N LYS A 231 -6.84 28.10 6.49
CA LYS A 231 -5.56 27.48 6.10
C LYS A 231 -4.45 27.76 7.12
N LEU A 232 -4.37 28.99 7.64
CA LEU A 232 -3.41 29.36 8.67
C LEU A 232 -3.65 28.59 9.98
N PHE A 233 -4.90 28.52 10.44
CA PHE A 233 -5.23 27.81 11.68
C PHE A 233 -5.04 26.30 11.56
N ASN A 234 -5.40 25.70 10.42
CA ASN A 234 -5.10 24.30 10.11
C ASN A 234 -3.59 24.04 10.15
N LYS A 235 -2.78 24.93 9.54
CA LYS A 235 -1.32 24.86 9.61
C LYS A 235 -0.79 24.95 11.04
N ILE A 236 -1.26 25.91 11.84
CA ILE A 236 -0.85 26.08 13.25
C ILE A 236 -1.21 24.83 14.06
N SER A 237 -2.44 24.34 13.92
CA SER A 237 -2.94 23.15 14.61
C SER A 237 -2.10 21.92 14.25
N ALA A 238 -1.87 21.66 12.96
CA ALA A 238 -1.05 20.55 12.50
C ALA A 238 0.39 20.62 13.02
N HIS A 239 1.04 21.78 12.96
CA HIS A 239 2.40 21.96 13.50
C HIS A 239 2.47 21.85 15.02
N LYS A 240 1.38 22.15 15.74
CA LYS A 240 1.30 21.91 17.18
C LYS A 240 1.15 20.42 17.49
N GLN A 241 0.33 19.68 16.74
CA GLN A 241 0.21 18.23 16.87
C GLN A 241 1.52 17.50 16.56
N LEU A 242 2.27 18.00 15.58
CA LEU A 242 3.57 17.49 15.16
C LEU A 242 4.75 18.01 15.99
N PHE A 243 4.51 18.69 17.10
CA PHE A 243 5.56 19.32 17.93
C PHE A 243 6.63 18.35 18.45
N LEU A 244 6.28 17.08 18.63
CA LEU A 244 7.22 16.02 19.06
C LEU A 244 7.99 15.39 17.89
N SER A 245 7.67 15.74 16.65
CA SER A 245 8.34 15.21 15.47
C SER A 245 9.53 16.08 15.10
N LYS A 246 10.71 15.47 14.98
CA LYS A 246 11.92 16.17 14.50
C LYS A 246 11.87 16.53 13.01
N TYR A 247 10.89 16.01 12.28
CA TYR A 247 10.78 16.18 10.82
C TYR A 247 9.93 17.38 10.40
N PHE A 248 9.30 18.10 11.32
CA PHE A 248 8.42 19.23 11.01
C PHE A 248 8.82 20.48 11.80
N HIS A 249 8.47 21.65 11.28
CA HIS A 249 8.66 22.90 12.02
C HIS A 249 7.84 22.90 13.30
N ASN A 250 8.45 23.35 14.39
CA ASN A 250 7.72 23.60 15.62
C ASN A 250 6.96 24.93 15.57
N TYR A 251 5.67 24.88 15.88
CA TYR A 251 4.91 26.08 16.22
C TYR A 251 5.28 26.53 17.64
N LEU A 252 5.80 27.74 17.78
CA LEU A 252 6.36 28.24 19.04
C LEU A 252 5.41 29.17 19.79
N GLY A 253 4.35 29.70 19.17
CA GLY A 253 3.38 30.54 19.87
C GLY A 253 2.89 31.72 19.06
N PHE A 254 2.25 32.67 19.72
CA PHE A 254 1.69 33.86 19.10
C PHE A 254 1.76 35.06 20.06
N ASP A 255 1.60 36.25 19.48
CA ASP A 255 1.51 37.54 20.18
C ASP A 255 0.49 38.42 19.45
N ASP A 256 -0.59 38.73 20.16
CA ASP A 256 -1.71 39.55 19.73
C ASP A 256 -1.80 40.86 20.54
N ILE A 257 -0.72 41.27 21.20
CA ILE A 257 -0.68 42.47 22.06
C ILE A 257 0.31 43.49 21.52
N SER A 258 1.46 43.04 21.00
CA SER A 258 2.55 43.94 20.61
C SER A 258 2.26 44.85 19.41
N SER A 259 1.21 44.57 18.62
CA SER A 259 0.81 45.38 17.46
C SER A 259 -0.70 45.54 17.41
N ASP A 260 -1.16 46.78 17.25
CA ASP A 260 -2.59 47.10 17.11
C ASP A 260 -3.18 46.65 15.77
N THR A 261 -2.34 46.46 14.74
CA THR A 261 -2.77 46.19 13.37
C THR A 261 -2.60 44.73 12.95
N SER A 262 -1.78 43.97 13.65
CA SER A 262 -1.39 42.62 13.24
C SER A 262 -1.29 41.65 14.41
N ASN A 263 -1.54 40.38 14.14
CA ASN A 263 -1.22 39.26 15.02
C ASN A 263 0.10 38.65 14.56
N LEU A 264 0.95 38.25 15.50
CA LEU A 264 2.23 37.63 15.22
C LEU A 264 2.15 36.15 15.58
N TYR A 265 2.55 35.26 14.67
CA TYR A 265 2.68 33.83 14.92
C TYR A 265 4.13 33.42 14.77
N PHE A 266 4.63 32.58 15.67
CA PHE A 266 6.04 32.23 15.80
C PHE A 266 6.26 30.78 15.44
N PHE A 267 7.24 30.53 14.57
CA PHE A 267 7.70 29.20 14.20
C PHE A 267 9.20 29.08 14.40
N GLU A 268 9.67 27.85 14.55
CA GLU A 268 11.09 27.55 14.56
C GLU A 268 11.75 27.96 13.23
N THR A 269 12.92 28.60 13.32
CA THR A 269 13.71 28.90 12.13
C THR A 269 14.50 27.66 11.72
N LEU A 270 14.00 26.92 10.73
CA LEU A 270 14.78 25.84 10.13
C LEU A 270 15.72 26.38 9.06
N LYS A 271 17.00 26.02 9.19
CA LYS A 271 18.06 26.32 8.23
C LYS A 271 18.33 25.07 7.41
N GLY A 272 18.31 25.18 6.10
CA GLY A 272 18.63 24.05 5.24
C GLY A 272 18.42 24.36 3.79
N ILE A 273 18.90 23.46 2.95
CA ILE A 273 18.81 23.57 1.50
C ILE A 273 17.78 22.54 1.04
N THR A 274 16.95 22.89 0.06
CA THR A 274 16.01 21.93 -0.50
C THR A 274 16.75 20.83 -1.23
N VAL A 275 16.27 19.58 -1.10
CA VAL A 275 16.80 18.43 -1.84
C VAL A 275 16.83 18.71 -3.33
N ARG A 276 15.77 19.33 -3.87
CA ARG A 276 15.71 19.73 -5.28
C ARG A 276 16.89 20.63 -5.71
N LYS A 277 17.34 21.55 -4.84
CA LYS A 277 18.51 22.39 -5.11
C LYS A 277 19.83 21.63 -4.97
N ILE A 278 19.93 20.73 -3.99
CA ILE A 278 21.11 19.88 -3.78
C ILE A 278 21.32 18.95 -4.98
N LEU A 279 20.25 18.32 -5.48
CA LEU A 279 20.32 17.46 -6.65
C LEU A 279 20.73 18.24 -7.91
N ASN A 280 20.20 19.45 -8.11
CA ASN A 280 20.50 20.30 -9.28
C ASN A 280 20.42 19.53 -10.62
N GLY A 281 19.41 18.66 -10.77
CA GLY A 281 19.20 17.80 -11.95
C GLY A 281 19.98 16.48 -11.95
N ARG A 282 20.77 16.20 -10.91
CA ARG A 282 21.43 14.90 -10.67
C ARG A 282 20.50 13.96 -9.90
N THR A 283 20.89 12.70 -9.84
CA THR A 283 20.25 11.66 -9.02
C THR A 283 21.21 11.20 -7.94
N ILE A 284 20.68 10.62 -6.86
CA ILE A 284 21.50 10.00 -5.80
C ILE A 284 21.79 8.52 -6.07
N GLU A 285 21.48 7.99 -7.25
CA GLU A 285 21.62 6.56 -7.61
C GLU A 285 22.95 5.94 -7.19
N GLN A 286 24.04 6.70 -7.32
CA GLN A 286 25.41 6.22 -7.05
C GLN A 286 25.84 6.38 -5.58
N LEU A 287 24.94 6.82 -4.69
CA LEU A 287 25.19 7.12 -3.28
C LEU A 287 24.32 6.23 -2.39
N PRO A 288 24.63 4.91 -2.30
CA PRO A 288 23.75 3.92 -1.70
C PRO A 288 23.54 4.14 -0.19
N THR A 289 24.55 4.63 0.53
CA THR A 289 24.45 4.86 1.97
C THR A 289 23.56 6.06 2.26
N LEU A 290 23.72 7.15 1.51
CA LEU A 290 22.88 8.34 1.58
C LEU A 290 21.44 8.03 1.19
N ILE A 291 21.21 7.25 0.13
CA ILE A 291 19.86 6.79 -0.26
C ILE A 291 19.21 6.02 0.88
N LYS A 292 19.91 5.02 1.44
CA LYS A 292 19.36 4.18 2.52
C LYS A 292 18.99 5.04 3.74
N TYR A 293 19.86 5.98 4.10
CA TYR A 293 19.64 6.90 5.21
C TYR A 293 18.44 7.83 4.96
N TRP A 294 18.40 8.53 3.83
CA TRP A 294 17.30 9.44 3.49
C TRP A 294 15.97 8.72 3.30
N ALA A 295 15.97 7.52 2.70
CA ALA A 295 14.78 6.69 2.59
C ALA A 295 14.20 6.37 3.97
N LYS A 296 15.05 6.04 4.95
CA LYS A 296 14.63 5.78 6.33
C LYS A 296 14.09 7.04 7.03
N GLU A 297 14.79 8.16 6.93
CA GLU A 297 14.34 9.42 7.56
C GLU A 297 13.04 9.93 6.93
N LEU A 298 12.86 9.76 5.61
CA LEU A 298 11.59 10.06 4.93
C LEU A 298 10.49 9.11 5.38
N LEU A 299 10.76 7.81 5.46
CA LEU A 299 9.80 6.83 5.98
C LEU A 299 9.31 7.27 7.36
N ASN A 300 10.23 7.60 8.28
CA ASN A 300 9.89 8.08 9.62
C ASN A 300 9.06 9.39 9.58
N ALA A 301 9.38 10.32 8.68
CA ALA A 301 8.66 11.59 8.55
C ALA A 301 7.20 11.38 8.07
N PHE A 302 6.99 10.49 7.10
CA PHE A 302 5.66 10.14 6.61
C PHE A 302 4.86 9.32 7.63
N THR A 303 5.52 8.44 8.39
CA THR A 303 4.92 7.74 9.53
C THR A 303 4.44 8.72 10.60
N ASP A 304 5.27 9.71 10.97
CA ASP A 304 4.87 10.76 11.91
C ASP A 304 3.69 11.58 11.38
N LEU A 305 3.67 11.89 10.08
CA LEU A 305 2.54 12.56 9.44
C LEU A 305 1.25 11.74 9.53
N LEU A 306 1.33 10.42 9.27
CA LEU A 306 0.19 9.50 9.32
C LEU A 306 -0.28 9.22 10.74
N HIS A 307 0.60 9.08 11.72
CA HIS A 307 0.23 8.60 13.05
C HIS A 307 0.21 9.68 14.11
N LYS A 308 0.71 10.90 13.84
CA LYS A 308 0.73 12.00 14.81
C LYS A 308 -0.09 13.21 14.39
N CYS A 309 -0.52 13.34 13.14
CA CYS A 309 -1.30 14.50 12.69
C CYS A 309 -2.72 14.10 12.29
N THR A 310 -3.75 14.79 12.78
CA THR A 310 -5.15 14.58 12.38
C THR A 310 -5.59 15.46 11.21
N HIS A 311 -4.69 16.27 10.65
CA HIS A 311 -4.99 17.07 9.47
C HIS A 311 -4.68 16.33 8.17
N SER A 312 -5.49 16.58 7.15
CA SER A 312 -5.21 16.15 5.77
C SER A 312 -4.08 16.98 5.15
N VAL A 313 -3.42 16.41 4.14
CA VAL A 313 -2.43 17.14 3.32
C VAL A 313 -3.13 17.60 2.05
N LEU A 314 -3.11 18.91 1.75
CA LEU A 314 -3.83 19.50 0.61
C LEU A 314 -3.12 19.26 -0.72
N TYR A 315 -1.79 19.38 -0.73
CA TYR A 315 -0.97 19.26 -1.93
C TYR A 315 0.07 18.16 -1.77
N PRO A 316 0.37 17.38 -2.84
CA PRO A 316 1.38 16.34 -2.78
C PRO A 316 2.73 16.86 -2.28
N ILE A 317 3.33 16.13 -1.34
CA ILE A 317 4.68 16.42 -0.86
C ILE A 317 5.67 15.96 -1.94
N THR A 318 6.61 16.83 -2.30
CA THR A 318 7.62 16.58 -3.36
C THR A 318 9.03 16.85 -2.86
N CYS A 319 10.06 16.61 -3.67
CA CYS A 319 11.44 16.98 -3.33
C CYS A 319 11.66 18.49 -3.09
N ALA A 320 10.70 19.35 -3.45
CA ALA A 320 10.72 20.78 -3.10
C ALA A 320 10.39 21.04 -1.61
N ASN A 321 9.69 20.12 -0.97
CA ASN A 321 9.29 20.21 0.43
C ASN A 321 10.33 19.60 1.38
N ILE A 322 11.31 18.87 0.86
CA ILE A 322 12.33 18.18 1.66
C ILE A 322 13.54 19.09 1.78
N PHE A 323 13.95 19.36 3.01
CA PHE A 323 15.10 20.18 3.33
C PHE A 323 16.12 19.37 4.11
N ILE A 324 17.38 19.64 3.84
CA ILE A 324 18.52 18.97 4.45
C ILE A 324 19.37 19.99 5.20
N GLN A 325 19.81 19.59 6.39
CA GLN A 325 20.67 20.33 7.29
C GLN A 325 21.77 19.41 7.85
N ASP A 326 22.80 20.00 8.47
CA ASP A 326 23.88 19.32 9.19
C ASP A 326 24.56 18.25 8.31
N ASN A 327 25.02 18.66 7.13
CA ASN A 327 25.74 17.83 6.16
C ASN A 327 25.04 16.52 5.78
N GLY A 328 23.73 16.56 5.55
CA GLY A 328 22.98 15.38 5.11
C GLY A 328 22.29 14.60 6.24
N LEU A 329 22.61 14.91 7.50
CA LEU A 329 22.15 14.14 8.66
C LEU A 329 20.77 14.55 9.17
N LYS A 330 20.31 15.77 8.92
CA LYS A 330 18.98 16.21 9.33
C LYS A 330 18.10 16.43 8.13
N LEU A 331 17.04 15.65 8.04
CA LEU A 331 15.98 15.78 7.04
C LEU A 331 14.71 16.30 7.71
N TYR A 332 14.06 17.26 7.10
CA TYR A 332 12.74 17.73 7.56
C TYR A 332 11.88 18.21 6.39
N LEU A 333 10.57 18.24 6.61
CA LEU A 333 9.54 18.66 5.67
C LEU A 333 9.11 20.10 5.96
N LYS A 334 9.24 20.98 4.97
CA LYS A 334 8.86 22.40 5.02
C LYS A 334 7.90 22.74 3.88
N GLY A 335 6.97 23.64 4.18
CA GLY A 335 5.96 24.08 3.22
C GLY A 335 4.90 23.00 2.91
N VAL A 336 4.68 22.06 3.84
CA VAL A 336 3.53 21.16 3.78
C VAL A 336 2.27 21.99 4.06
N GLU A 337 1.28 21.87 3.19
CA GLU A 337 0.01 22.57 3.34
C GLU A 337 -1.04 21.61 3.91
N PHE A 338 -1.59 22.01 5.06
CA PHE A 338 -2.52 21.22 5.83
C PHE A 338 -3.95 21.67 5.56
N GLY A 339 -4.82 20.70 5.35
CA GLY A 339 -6.25 20.88 5.15
C GLY A 339 -7.01 20.64 6.45
N ASP A 340 -8.29 20.32 6.29
CA ASP A 340 -9.19 20.08 7.40
C ASP A 340 -8.84 18.80 8.15
N PHE A 341 -9.44 18.66 9.35
CA PHE A 341 -9.38 17.45 10.15
C PHE A 341 -9.92 16.27 9.33
N ARG A 342 -9.17 15.17 9.33
CA ARG A 342 -9.57 13.93 8.66
C ARG A 342 -10.37 13.06 9.60
N ASN A 343 -11.31 12.30 9.06
CA ASN A 343 -12.04 11.31 9.85
C ASN A 343 -11.15 10.11 10.16
N GLU A 344 -11.35 9.47 11.30
CA GLU A 344 -10.57 8.28 11.69
C GLU A 344 -10.68 7.14 10.66
N ASP A 345 -11.87 6.95 10.09
CA ASP A 345 -12.14 5.93 9.07
C ASP A 345 -11.30 6.10 7.78
N THR A 346 -10.73 7.28 7.55
CA THR A 346 -9.90 7.57 6.36
C THR A 346 -8.43 7.19 6.55
N HIS A 347 -8.07 6.52 7.65
CA HIS A 347 -6.69 6.17 7.97
C HIS A 347 -6.01 5.39 6.84
N HIS A 348 -6.62 4.29 6.38
CA HIS A 348 -6.06 3.44 5.32
C HIS A 348 -5.97 4.16 3.97
N GLU A 349 -6.96 4.99 3.62
CA GLU A 349 -6.91 5.81 2.41
C GLU A 349 -5.74 6.80 2.49
N THR A 350 -5.59 7.46 3.63
CA THR A 350 -4.53 8.45 3.84
C THR A 350 -3.16 7.79 3.81
N GLU A 351 -3.00 6.63 4.46
CA GLU A 351 -1.78 5.84 4.41
C GLU A 351 -1.40 5.47 2.97
N ALA A 352 -2.37 4.97 2.19
CA ALA A 352 -2.13 4.62 0.80
C ALA A 352 -1.69 5.82 -0.05
N LYS A 353 -2.29 7.01 0.14
CA LYS A 353 -1.86 8.27 -0.52
C LYS A 353 -0.45 8.70 -0.09
N LEU A 354 -0.16 8.60 1.20
CA LEU A 354 1.15 8.98 1.74
C LEU A 354 2.26 8.04 1.27
N LEU A 355 1.99 6.73 1.17
CA LEU A 355 2.89 5.75 0.57
C LEU A 355 3.15 6.06 -0.90
N GLU A 356 2.13 6.45 -1.65
CA GLU A 356 2.30 6.85 -3.06
C GLU A 356 3.21 8.06 -3.17
N MET A 357 2.99 9.10 -2.36
CA MET A 357 3.85 10.29 -2.32
C MET A 357 5.29 9.94 -1.93
N TYR A 358 5.48 9.08 -0.92
CA TYR A 358 6.79 8.56 -0.53
C TYR A 358 7.48 7.86 -1.70
N GLY A 359 6.78 6.96 -2.41
CA GLY A 359 7.30 6.26 -3.58
C GLY A 359 7.67 7.22 -4.73
N GLN A 360 6.85 8.24 -4.99
CA GLN A 360 7.12 9.26 -6.01
C GLN A 360 8.35 10.11 -5.68
N ILE A 361 8.53 10.49 -4.41
CA ILE A 361 9.74 11.17 -3.93
C ILE A 361 10.97 10.28 -4.16
N MET A 362 10.89 9.01 -3.76
CA MET A 362 12.00 8.08 -3.97
C MET A 362 12.33 7.91 -5.46
N LEU A 363 11.32 7.84 -6.34
CA LEU A 363 11.54 7.83 -7.78
C LEU A 363 12.23 9.11 -8.29
N GLU A 364 11.81 10.28 -7.81
CA GLU A 364 12.45 11.56 -8.17
C GLU A 364 13.91 11.59 -7.72
N LEU A 365 14.22 11.10 -6.51
CA LEU A 365 15.60 10.99 -6.00
C LEU A 365 16.48 10.07 -6.84
N LEU A 366 15.93 8.93 -7.28
CA LEU A 366 16.67 7.89 -8.00
C LEU A 366 16.80 8.19 -9.50
N THR A 367 15.78 8.80 -10.11
CA THR A 367 15.68 8.93 -11.58
C THR A 367 15.58 10.36 -12.09
N GLY A 368 15.37 11.34 -11.19
CA GLY A 368 15.04 12.72 -11.55
C GLY A 368 13.62 12.88 -12.12
N ASN A 369 12.83 11.80 -12.18
CA ASN A 369 11.47 11.81 -12.72
C ASN A 369 10.48 11.10 -11.79
N PRO A 370 9.59 11.83 -11.09
CA PRO A 370 8.61 11.22 -10.18
C PRO A 370 7.56 10.34 -10.88
N LYS A 371 7.42 10.47 -12.22
CA LYS A 371 6.46 9.72 -13.04
C LYS A 371 7.09 8.53 -13.76
N PHE A 372 8.31 8.16 -13.42
CA PHE A 372 8.98 7.01 -14.01
C PHE A 372 8.22 5.71 -13.68
N ARG A 373 7.95 4.86 -14.68
CA ARG A 373 7.17 3.62 -14.52
C ARG A 373 7.88 2.36 -15.02
N ASP A 374 9.03 2.49 -15.66
CA ASP A 374 9.76 1.35 -16.25
C ASP A 374 10.77 0.78 -15.25
N PHE A 375 10.27 0.20 -14.16
CA PHE A 375 11.09 -0.27 -13.03
C PHE A 375 12.17 -1.28 -13.45
N HIS A 376 11.98 -2.04 -14.53
CA HIS A 376 13.00 -2.97 -15.03
C HIS A 376 14.28 -2.28 -15.51
N LYS A 377 14.19 -1.03 -15.99
CA LYS A 377 15.36 -0.22 -16.36
C LYS A 377 16.14 0.31 -15.15
N LEU A 378 15.61 0.16 -13.93
CA LEU A 378 16.31 0.42 -12.68
C LEU A 378 17.17 -0.80 -12.27
N SER A 379 17.83 -1.45 -13.23
CA SER A 379 18.62 -2.67 -12.98
C SER A 379 19.87 -2.43 -12.13
N ASN A 380 20.34 -1.18 -12.06
CA ASN A 380 21.54 -0.81 -11.31
C ASN A 380 21.27 -0.62 -9.80
N PHE A 381 20.01 -0.61 -9.39
CA PHE A 381 19.62 -0.30 -8.02
C PHE A 381 19.51 -1.56 -7.17
N ASN A 382 19.60 -1.37 -5.85
CA ASN A 382 19.27 -2.43 -4.90
C ASN A 382 17.85 -2.95 -5.20
N ILE A 383 17.74 -4.26 -5.44
CA ILE A 383 16.49 -4.92 -5.81
C ILE A 383 15.38 -4.67 -4.78
N ASP A 384 15.73 -4.65 -3.49
CA ASP A 384 14.77 -4.41 -2.42
C ASP A 384 14.20 -3.00 -2.51
N LEU A 385 15.07 -2.00 -2.67
CA LEU A 385 14.62 -0.61 -2.80
C LEU A 385 13.74 -0.43 -4.04
N ARG A 386 14.14 -1.00 -5.17
CA ARG A 386 13.36 -0.93 -6.41
C ARG A 386 11.96 -1.49 -6.20
N CYS A 387 11.87 -2.67 -5.59
CA CYS A 387 10.59 -3.32 -5.32
C CYS A 387 9.74 -2.55 -4.31
N ILE A 388 10.35 -2.01 -3.24
CA ILE A 388 9.66 -1.15 -2.27
C ILE A 388 9.07 0.08 -2.96
N VAL A 389 9.86 0.75 -3.81
CA VAL A 389 9.41 1.97 -4.52
C VAL A 389 8.29 1.64 -5.50
N GLU A 390 8.41 0.55 -6.25
CA GLU A 390 7.34 0.08 -7.14
C GLU A 390 6.03 -0.13 -6.38
N GLU A 391 6.08 -0.84 -5.25
CA GLU A 391 4.94 -1.10 -4.38
C GLU A 391 4.31 0.17 -3.82
N CYS A 392 5.15 1.07 -3.29
CA CYS A 392 4.70 2.36 -2.77
C CYS A 392 3.98 3.17 -3.85
N THR A 393 4.50 3.21 -5.08
CA THR A 393 3.90 4.02 -6.16
C THR A 393 2.57 3.49 -6.71
N ARG A 394 2.17 2.27 -6.30
CA ARG A 394 0.90 1.61 -6.66
C ARG A 394 -0.04 1.45 -5.47
N SER A 395 0.34 1.90 -4.27
CA SER A 395 -0.42 1.69 -3.03
C SER A 395 -1.83 2.27 -3.12
N TYR A 396 -1.98 3.48 -3.68
CA TYR A 396 -3.28 4.15 -3.76
C TYR A 396 -4.21 3.53 -4.81
N GLU A 397 -3.68 3.17 -5.98
CA GLU A 397 -4.43 2.41 -7.00
C GLU A 397 -4.96 1.09 -6.42
N ARG A 398 -4.13 0.35 -5.69
CA ARG A 398 -4.54 -0.89 -5.03
C ARG A 398 -5.58 -0.69 -3.93
N PHE A 399 -5.47 0.40 -3.19
CA PHE A 399 -6.50 0.76 -2.22
C PHE A 399 -7.84 0.99 -2.92
N GLN A 400 -7.85 1.72 -4.04
CA GLN A 400 -9.06 1.96 -4.82
C GLN A 400 -9.64 0.65 -5.39
N ASP A 401 -8.80 -0.23 -5.93
CA ASP A 401 -9.22 -1.54 -6.44
C ASP A 401 -9.81 -2.41 -5.32
N SER A 402 -9.17 -2.41 -4.14
CA SER A 402 -9.67 -3.13 -2.97
C SER A 402 -11.01 -2.59 -2.50
N LEU A 403 -11.18 -1.27 -2.47
CA LEU A 403 -12.43 -0.61 -2.11
C LEU A 403 -13.53 -0.93 -3.13
N ALA A 404 -13.24 -0.86 -4.43
CA ALA A 404 -14.18 -1.21 -5.49
C ALA A 404 -14.61 -2.68 -5.39
N ASN A 405 -13.68 -3.59 -5.11
CA ASN A 405 -13.97 -4.99 -4.90
C ASN A 405 -14.83 -5.23 -3.65
N PHE A 406 -14.57 -4.51 -2.57
CA PHE A 406 -15.38 -4.57 -1.36
C PHE A 406 -16.82 -4.09 -1.62
N LEU A 407 -16.99 -2.96 -2.30
CA LEU A 407 -18.30 -2.42 -2.67
C LEU A 407 -19.06 -3.35 -3.62
N ASN A 408 -18.36 -3.97 -4.58
CA ASN A 408 -18.96 -4.95 -5.48
C ASN A 408 -19.35 -6.24 -4.75
N GLN A 409 -18.56 -6.69 -3.77
CA GLN A 409 -18.90 -7.83 -2.93
C GLN A 409 -20.09 -7.52 -2.02
N SER A 410 -20.16 -6.35 -1.39
CA SER A 410 -21.31 -5.97 -0.55
C SER A 410 -22.59 -5.87 -1.39
N ALA A 411 -22.52 -5.27 -2.58
CA ALA A 411 -23.65 -5.21 -3.50
C ALA A 411 -24.08 -6.60 -4.00
N PHE A 412 -23.13 -7.52 -4.22
CA PHE A 412 -23.43 -8.91 -4.56
C PHE A 412 -24.07 -9.66 -3.39
N GLU A 413 -23.59 -9.47 -2.16
CA GLU A 413 -24.14 -10.09 -0.96
C GLU A 413 -25.53 -9.55 -0.63
N GLU A 414 -25.79 -8.25 -0.81
CA GLU A 414 -27.12 -7.65 -0.67
C GLU A 414 -28.09 -8.19 -1.73
N ASN A 415 -27.68 -8.27 -3.00
CA ASN A 415 -28.50 -8.87 -4.05
C ASN A 415 -28.73 -10.36 -3.83
N HIS A 416 -27.71 -11.10 -3.37
CA HIS A 416 -27.86 -12.50 -3.01
C HIS A 416 -28.82 -12.65 -1.82
N HIS A 417 -28.74 -11.79 -0.80
CA HIS A 417 -29.66 -11.79 0.33
C HIS A 417 -31.09 -11.46 -0.08
N ARG A 418 -31.26 -10.48 -0.96
CA ARG A 418 -32.57 -10.13 -1.52
C ARG A 418 -33.16 -11.28 -2.34
N ASN A 419 -32.36 -11.90 -3.21
CA ASN A 419 -32.79 -13.07 -3.99
C ASN A 419 -33.07 -14.29 -3.11
N THR A 420 -32.29 -14.52 -2.05
CA THR A 420 -32.58 -15.60 -1.10
C THR A 420 -33.78 -15.31 -0.22
N LEU A 421 -34.06 -14.05 0.12
CA LEU A 421 -35.29 -13.65 0.79
C LEU A 421 -36.50 -13.84 -0.12
N GLU A 422 -36.42 -13.44 -1.39
CA GLU A 422 -37.47 -13.70 -2.39
C GLU A 422 -37.67 -15.21 -2.62
N GLU A 423 -36.59 -16.01 -2.69
CA GLU A 423 -36.70 -17.47 -2.76
C GLU A 423 -37.32 -18.07 -1.49
N LEU A 424 -36.98 -17.56 -0.31
CA LEU A 424 -37.54 -18.00 0.96
C LEU A 424 -39.00 -17.58 1.14
N GLU A 425 -39.39 -16.41 0.63
CA GLU A 425 -40.77 -15.93 0.61
C GLU A 425 -41.61 -16.75 -0.37
N ASN A 426 -41.09 -17.03 -1.57
CA ASN A 426 -41.70 -17.94 -2.52
C ASN A 426 -41.79 -19.38 -1.96
N GLN A 427 -40.76 -19.85 -1.26
CA GLN A 427 -40.79 -21.13 -0.55
C GLN A 427 -41.77 -21.11 0.62
N LEU A 428 -41.90 -20.00 1.36
CA LEU A 428 -42.88 -19.84 2.43
C LEU A 428 -44.31 -19.81 1.89
N GLU A 429 -44.54 -19.22 0.73
CA GLU A 429 -45.83 -19.21 0.05
C GLU A 429 -46.17 -20.61 -0.49
N ASN A 430 -45.16 -21.32 -1.03
CA ASN A 430 -45.29 -22.72 -1.41
C ASN A 430 -45.45 -23.66 -0.20
N ILE A 431 -44.85 -23.35 0.96
CA ILE A 431 -45.02 -24.08 2.22
C ILE A 431 -46.36 -23.76 2.86
N LYS A 432 -46.88 -22.53 2.73
CA LYS A 432 -48.25 -22.18 3.12
C LYS A 432 -49.27 -22.94 2.25
N LYS A 433 -49.00 -23.10 0.96
CA LYS A 433 -49.77 -23.96 0.04
C LYS A 433 -49.60 -25.46 0.32
N ALA A 434 -48.42 -25.88 0.79
CA ALA A 434 -48.14 -27.28 1.14
C ALA A 434 -48.48 -27.65 2.59
N LYS A 435 -48.84 -26.68 3.44
CA LYS A 435 -49.28 -26.90 4.83
C LYS A 435 -50.74 -27.37 4.95
N GLU A 436 -51.38 -27.72 3.83
CA GLU A 436 -52.53 -28.61 3.82
C GLU A 436 -52.15 -30.10 3.70
N ASP A 437 -50.88 -30.46 3.42
CA ASP A 437 -50.46 -31.86 3.37
C ASP A 437 -49.06 -32.10 3.98
N CYS A 438 -49.11 -32.63 5.19
CA CYS A 438 -48.09 -33.42 5.88
C CYS A 438 -46.69 -32.83 6.18
N ALA A 439 -46.23 -33.26 7.36
CA ALA A 439 -45.13 -32.73 8.12
C ALA A 439 -43.76 -33.34 7.77
N ASN A 440 -42.75 -32.62 8.27
CA ASN A 440 -41.36 -33.01 8.55
C ASN A 440 -40.33 -32.88 7.43
N ARG A 441 -39.44 -31.88 7.55
CA ARG A 441 -38.05 -31.99 7.08
C ARG A 441 -37.03 -31.34 8.03
N ARG A 442 -35.87 -32.02 8.09
CA ARG A 442 -34.73 -31.84 8.99
C ARG A 442 -33.86 -30.63 8.61
N LYS A 443 -33.15 -30.09 9.61
CA LYS A 443 -32.19 -28.97 9.50
C LYS A 443 -30.92 -29.37 8.74
N ARG A 444 -30.48 -28.54 7.79
CA ARG A 444 -29.14 -28.61 7.18
C ARG A 444 -28.08 -28.05 8.14
N PRO A 445 -26.87 -28.64 8.21
CA PRO A 445 -25.78 -28.09 9.00
C PRO A 445 -25.22 -26.83 8.31
N LYS A 446 -24.80 -25.86 9.12
CA LYS A 446 -24.10 -24.65 8.66
C LYS A 446 -22.69 -25.03 8.23
N VAL A 447 -22.38 -24.81 6.96
CA VAL A 447 -21.00 -24.83 6.46
C VAL A 447 -20.30 -23.59 7.02
N LYS A 448 -19.26 -23.78 7.85
CA LYS A 448 -18.37 -22.70 8.25
C LYS A 448 -17.65 -22.20 6.99
N LYS A 449 -17.89 -20.94 6.60
CA LYS A 449 -17.02 -20.23 5.67
C LYS A 449 -15.65 -20.11 6.35
N LEU A 450 -14.64 -20.78 5.80
CA LEU A 450 -13.24 -20.53 6.14
C LEU A 450 -12.81 -19.27 5.38
N GLU A 451 -12.35 -18.27 6.10
CA GLU A 451 -11.84 -17.03 5.54
C GLU A 451 -10.48 -17.27 4.85
N PRO A 452 -10.22 -16.59 3.72
CA PRO A 452 -8.94 -16.70 3.01
C PRO A 452 -7.76 -16.13 3.82
N PRO A 453 -6.53 -16.56 3.52
CA PRO A 453 -5.30 -16.10 4.19
C PRO A 453 -5.05 -14.62 3.90
N SER A 454 -4.48 -13.94 4.89
CA SER A 454 -4.57 -12.48 5.05
C SER A 454 -3.65 -11.68 4.12
N TYR A 455 -2.51 -12.23 3.70
CA TYR A 455 -1.49 -11.50 2.93
C TYR A 455 -1.89 -11.07 1.50
N ILE A 456 -2.97 -11.62 0.94
CA ILE A 456 -3.53 -11.21 -0.38
C ILE A 456 -4.50 -10.01 -0.23
N ARG A 457 -4.95 -9.74 1.00
CA ARG A 457 -5.85 -8.63 1.34
C ARG A 457 -5.15 -7.44 1.97
N GLU A 458 -3.92 -7.63 2.43
CA GLU A 458 -3.25 -6.62 3.22
C GLU A 458 -2.43 -5.68 2.35
N SER A 459 -2.89 -4.44 2.25
CA SER A 459 -2.12 -3.34 1.69
C SER A 459 -0.76 -3.20 2.38
N LEU A 460 0.24 -2.75 1.62
CA LEU A 460 1.48 -2.27 2.21
C LEU A 460 1.16 -1.11 3.18
N THR A 461 1.77 -1.11 4.36
CA THR A 461 1.63 -0.07 5.39
C THR A 461 3.01 0.46 5.78
N PHE A 462 3.07 1.65 6.36
CA PHE A 462 4.33 2.17 6.88
C PHE A 462 4.88 1.28 8.00
N ALA A 463 4.02 0.80 8.91
CA ALA A 463 4.41 -0.12 9.98
C ALA A 463 5.13 -1.37 9.44
N ARG A 464 4.64 -1.92 8.32
CA ARG A 464 5.27 -3.04 7.62
C ARG A 464 6.59 -2.66 6.97
N LEU A 465 6.67 -1.50 6.31
CA LEU A 465 7.93 -1.02 5.76
C LEU A 465 8.99 -0.81 6.85
N HIS A 466 8.62 -0.39 8.06
CA HIS A 466 9.56 -0.23 9.17
C HIS A 466 10.25 -1.53 9.58
N THR A 467 9.60 -2.69 9.40
CA THR A 467 10.18 -4.01 9.72
C THR A 467 11.03 -4.58 8.60
N HIS A 468 10.96 -4.01 7.39
CA HIS A 468 11.68 -4.51 6.24
C HIS A 468 13.21 -4.34 6.42
N PRO A 469 14.04 -5.37 6.13
CA PRO A 469 15.50 -5.35 6.39
C PRO A 469 16.25 -4.18 5.77
N PHE A 470 15.83 -3.70 4.59
CA PHE A 470 16.38 -2.50 3.96
C PHE A 470 16.41 -1.28 4.89
N PHE A 471 15.38 -1.12 5.73
CA PHE A 471 15.22 0.00 6.65
C PHE A 471 15.74 -0.28 8.07
N ASN A 472 16.30 -1.47 8.32
CA ASN A 472 16.91 -1.81 9.60
C ASN A 472 18.35 -1.28 9.68
N VAL A 473 18.49 0.03 9.46
CA VAL A 473 19.79 0.70 9.42
C VAL A 473 20.36 0.86 10.84
N TYR A 474 19.51 1.10 11.83
CA TYR A 474 19.92 1.51 13.18
C TYR A 474 20.40 0.39 14.09
N SER A 475 20.14 -0.88 13.78
CA SER A 475 20.76 -1.98 14.53
C SER A 475 22.22 -2.23 14.12
N GLU A 476 22.68 -1.62 13.01
CA GLU A 476 24.00 -1.84 12.38
C GLU A 476 24.80 -0.55 12.12
N LEU A 477 24.20 0.63 12.31
CA LEU A 477 24.86 1.94 12.19
C LEU A 477 25.87 2.15 13.33
N ASP A 478 27.06 1.57 13.19
CA ASP A 478 28.24 2.05 13.90
C ASP A 478 28.57 3.48 13.44
N SER A 479 29.27 4.26 14.29
CA SER A 479 29.74 5.62 13.96
C SER A 479 30.35 5.77 12.56
N PHE A 480 30.95 4.71 12.02
CA PHE A 480 31.55 4.63 10.68
C PHE A 480 30.56 4.80 9.52
N GLU A 481 29.28 4.49 9.68
CA GLU A 481 28.28 4.68 8.63
C GLU A 481 27.77 6.13 8.54
N PHE A 482 27.79 6.90 9.64
CA PHE A 482 27.46 8.33 9.60
C PHE A 482 28.51 9.14 8.85
N ASP A 483 29.79 8.81 9.04
CA ASP A 483 30.88 9.45 8.29
C ASP A 483 30.70 9.23 6.77
N LYS A 484 30.27 8.04 6.36
CA LYS A 484 29.95 7.75 4.96
C LYS A 484 28.76 8.55 4.43
N VAL A 485 27.71 8.74 5.23
CA VAL A 485 26.58 9.60 4.84
C VAL A 485 27.06 11.03 4.59
N ILE A 486 27.92 11.56 5.47
CA ILE A 486 28.50 12.89 5.34
C ILE A 486 29.39 12.96 4.08
N ASP A 487 30.27 11.96 3.87
CA ASP A 487 31.15 11.91 2.70
C ASP A 487 30.35 11.86 1.38
N GLU A 488 29.32 11.03 1.30
CA GLU A 488 28.45 10.94 0.12
C GLU A 488 27.65 12.23 -0.08
N PHE A 489 27.20 12.88 1.00
CA PHE A 489 26.53 14.18 0.92
C PHE A 489 27.48 15.30 0.47
N ASP A 490 28.71 15.30 0.94
CA ASP A 490 29.75 16.24 0.52
C ASP A 490 30.07 16.07 -0.97
N LEU A 491 30.15 14.83 -1.46
CA LEU A 491 30.30 14.55 -2.89
C LEU A 491 29.12 15.10 -3.71
N LEU A 492 27.90 14.96 -3.20
CA LEU A 492 26.70 15.49 -3.86
C LEU A 492 26.68 17.03 -3.87
N SER A 493 27.15 17.67 -2.79
CA SER A 493 27.04 19.12 -2.59
C SER A 493 28.20 19.94 -3.16
N ARG A 494 29.42 19.38 -3.26
CA ARG A 494 30.65 20.06 -3.73
C ARG A 494 30.51 20.80 -5.07
N ASP A 495 29.70 20.28 -5.98
CA ASP A 495 29.56 20.86 -7.31
C ASP A 495 28.47 21.94 -7.42
N THR A 496 27.69 22.16 -6.37
CA THR A 496 26.55 23.08 -6.43
C THR A 496 26.90 24.54 -6.16
N ASN A 497 28.17 24.88 -5.88
CA ASN A 497 28.57 26.22 -5.39
C ASN A 497 27.69 26.71 -4.23
N ILE A 498 27.07 25.77 -3.49
CA ILE A 498 26.29 26.12 -2.31
C ILE A 498 27.29 26.30 -1.19
N ILE A 499 27.69 27.56 -0.99
CA ILE A 499 28.46 27.97 0.18
C ILE A 499 27.63 27.57 1.41
N THR A 500 28.12 26.58 2.14
CA THR A 500 27.61 26.22 3.47
C THR A 500 27.76 27.44 4.37
N VAL A 501 26.63 27.99 4.84
CA VAL A 501 26.56 29.13 5.79
C VAL A 501 26.04 28.67 7.13
#